data_AF-A0A7J2TLK3-F1
#
_entry.id   AF-A0A7J2TLK3-F1
#
_cell.length_a   1.000
_cell.length_b   1.000
_cell.length_c   1.000
_cell.angle_alpha   90.00
_cell.angle_beta   90.00
_cell.angle_gamma   90.00
#
_symmetry.space_group_name_H-M   'P 1'
#
loop_
_entity.id
_entity.type
_entity.pdbx_description
1 polymer ?
#
loop_
_entity_poly.entity_id
_entity_poly.type
_entity_poly.pdbx_seq_one_letter_code
_entity_poly.pdbx_strand_id
1 'polypeptide(L)'
;MEVEVIEKLSEMLSERVVVSEEELKVKAMRAALMALEFKASNFSEEDLKEVVCSFLECPITVKSLHFSERVEISGMSFYHLHTAKPTRDDFLKAYEEYIKAKSFLENLEKMVSSMDRFFEGYRAEGFFLRIYSNRNRYAVFFTTISDAFEDAEVHASLAAKFEGEYVVAVKVEEKPNDFIKFFRTHSEKFKRSGVRVWVVNPYEMSISPFIGYPRDSGLISRFRDPKFATKIASILRTKVEEID
;
A
#
# COMPACT_ATOMS: atom_id res chain seq x y z
N MET A 1 2.10 -8.57 -18.97
CA MET A 1 2.00 -7.63 -17.84
C MET A 1 2.23 -8.40 -16.55
N GLU A 2 1.56 -9.54 -16.36
CA GLU A 2 1.78 -10.40 -15.18
C GLU A 2 3.23 -10.84 -14.98
N VAL A 3 3.97 -11.15 -16.06
CA VAL A 3 5.37 -11.66 -15.94
C VAL A 3 6.28 -10.69 -15.17
N GLU A 4 6.26 -9.39 -15.48
CA GLU A 4 7.08 -8.39 -14.79
C GLU A 4 6.68 -8.26 -13.31
N VAL A 5 5.37 -8.37 -13.03
CA VAL A 5 4.84 -8.35 -11.66
C VAL A 5 5.26 -9.60 -10.88
N ILE A 6 5.22 -10.78 -11.51
CA ILE A 6 5.63 -12.06 -10.91
C ILE A 6 7.13 -12.05 -10.61
N GLU A 7 7.96 -11.54 -11.52
CA GLU A 7 9.39 -11.37 -11.27
C GLU A 7 9.62 -10.45 -10.08
N LYS A 8 8.94 -9.30 -10.04
CA LYS A 8 9.11 -8.35 -8.94
C LYS A 8 8.61 -8.90 -7.60
N LEU A 9 7.48 -9.60 -7.60
CA LEU A 9 6.94 -10.26 -6.41
C LEU A 9 7.86 -11.38 -5.92
N SER A 10 8.48 -12.14 -6.82
CA SER A 10 9.46 -13.17 -6.46
C SER A 10 10.69 -12.56 -5.78
N GLU A 11 11.17 -11.40 -6.23
CA GLU A 11 12.24 -10.66 -5.53
C GLU A 11 11.83 -10.28 -4.11
N MET A 12 10.61 -9.73 -3.94
CA MET A 12 10.06 -9.33 -2.63
C MET A 12 9.84 -10.50 -1.67
N LEU A 13 9.72 -11.72 -2.20
CA LEU A 13 9.47 -12.95 -1.45
C LEU A 13 10.71 -13.85 -1.36
N SER A 14 11.88 -13.42 -1.85
CA SER A 14 13.09 -14.26 -1.94
C SER A 14 13.54 -14.87 -0.61
N GLU A 15 13.30 -14.18 0.52
CA GLU A 15 13.63 -14.67 1.86
C GLU A 15 12.45 -15.37 2.57
N ARG A 16 11.31 -15.54 1.88
CA ARG A 16 10.09 -16.10 2.47
C ARG A 16 10.00 -17.60 2.21
N VAL A 17 9.80 -18.34 3.30
CA VAL A 17 9.53 -19.79 3.26
C VAL A 17 8.04 -20.09 3.31
N VAL A 18 7.29 -19.31 4.09
CA VAL A 18 5.85 -19.45 4.31
C VAL A 18 5.15 -18.12 4.00
N VAL A 19 4.02 -18.18 3.32
CA VAL A 19 3.16 -17.04 2.96
C VAL A 19 1.68 -17.37 3.17
N SER A 20 0.83 -16.34 3.19
CA SER A 20 -0.62 -16.46 3.08
C SER A 20 -1.10 -15.91 1.73
N GLU A 21 -2.31 -16.28 1.29
CA GLU A 21 -2.89 -15.73 0.07
C GLU A 21 -3.13 -14.22 0.19
N GLU A 22 -3.52 -13.73 1.36
CA GLU A 22 -3.73 -12.32 1.67
C GLU A 22 -2.42 -11.53 1.54
N GLU A 23 -1.33 -12.05 2.11
CA GLU A 23 0.00 -11.46 1.94
C GLU A 23 0.38 -11.37 0.46
N LEU A 24 0.19 -12.45 -0.29
CA LEU A 24 0.50 -12.48 -1.72
C LEU A 24 -0.30 -11.42 -2.48
N LYS A 25 -1.60 -11.26 -2.19
CA LYS A 25 -2.43 -10.21 -2.82
C LYS A 25 -1.88 -8.82 -2.57
N VAL A 26 -1.56 -8.48 -1.32
CA VAL A 26 -1.06 -7.14 -0.98
C VAL A 26 0.32 -6.89 -1.60
N LYS A 27 1.22 -7.86 -1.52
CA LYS A 27 2.54 -7.74 -2.13
C LYS A 27 2.49 -7.74 -3.65
N ALA A 28 1.54 -8.43 -4.28
CA ALA A 28 1.30 -8.37 -5.72
C ALA A 28 0.86 -6.97 -6.16
N MET A 29 -0.01 -6.28 -5.40
CA MET A 29 -0.38 -4.88 -5.67
C MET A 29 0.85 -3.95 -5.58
N ARG A 30 1.70 -4.14 -4.56
CA ARG A 30 2.97 -3.40 -4.41
C ARG A 30 3.93 -3.68 -5.56
N ALA A 31 4.11 -4.96 -5.92
CA ALA A 31 4.93 -5.38 -7.05
C ALA A 31 4.43 -4.82 -8.38
N ALA A 32 3.11 -4.80 -8.59
CA ALA A 32 2.48 -4.21 -9.77
C ALA A 32 2.76 -2.71 -9.86
N LEU A 33 2.67 -1.97 -8.75
CA LEU A 33 3.06 -0.56 -8.70
C LEU A 33 4.55 -0.37 -9.06
N MET A 34 5.43 -1.21 -8.50
CA MET A 34 6.89 -1.11 -8.73
C MET A 34 7.29 -1.44 -10.16
N ALA A 35 6.67 -2.45 -10.77
CA ALA A 35 7.01 -2.93 -12.11
C ALA A 35 6.33 -2.09 -13.21
N LEU A 36 5.06 -1.75 -13.02
CA LEU A 36 4.23 -1.13 -14.06
C LEU A 36 4.06 0.39 -13.86
N GLU A 37 4.52 0.93 -12.73
CA GLU A 37 4.32 2.33 -12.34
C GLU A 37 2.85 2.75 -12.45
N PHE A 38 2.55 3.85 -13.13
CA PHE A 38 1.17 4.32 -13.30
C PHE A 38 0.33 3.48 -14.25
N LYS A 39 0.93 2.57 -15.03
CA LYS A 39 0.16 1.60 -15.82
C LYS A 39 -0.52 0.54 -14.94
N ALA A 40 -0.11 0.42 -13.67
CA ALA A 40 -0.79 -0.41 -12.68
C ALA A 40 -2.26 -0.01 -12.46
N SER A 41 -2.70 1.18 -12.90
CA SER A 41 -4.14 1.53 -12.87
C SER A 41 -5.00 0.63 -13.76
N ASN A 42 -4.39 -0.03 -14.75
CA ASN A 42 -5.06 -0.98 -15.63
C ASN A 42 -4.99 -2.42 -15.10
N PHE A 43 -4.29 -2.64 -13.97
CA PHE A 43 -4.16 -3.96 -13.35
C PHE A 43 -5.45 -4.28 -12.59
N SER A 44 -6.19 -5.26 -13.11
CA SER A 44 -7.52 -5.65 -12.65
C SER A 44 -7.48 -6.61 -11.46
N GLU A 45 -8.65 -6.91 -10.91
CA GLU A 45 -8.78 -7.93 -9.87
C GLU A 45 -8.52 -9.34 -10.44
N GLU A 46 -8.86 -9.56 -11.72
CA GLU A 46 -8.55 -10.79 -12.45
C GLU A 46 -7.04 -10.97 -12.61
N ASP A 47 -6.31 -9.93 -13.05
CA ASP A 47 -4.84 -9.98 -13.15
C ASP A 47 -4.20 -10.30 -11.78
N LEU A 48 -4.75 -9.73 -10.71
CA LEU A 48 -4.30 -10.01 -9.34
C LEU A 48 -4.49 -11.48 -8.97
N LYS A 49 -5.66 -12.05 -9.29
CA LYS A 49 -5.95 -13.46 -9.05
C LYS A 49 -4.99 -14.35 -9.84
N GLU A 50 -4.75 -14.06 -11.11
CA GLU A 50 -3.81 -14.82 -11.94
C GLU A 50 -2.38 -14.77 -11.39
N VAL A 51 -1.90 -13.59 -10.99
CA VAL A 51 -0.59 -13.46 -10.34
C VAL A 51 -0.54 -14.30 -9.06
N VAL A 52 -1.53 -14.22 -8.17
CA VAL A 52 -1.52 -15.00 -6.91
C VAL A 52 -1.59 -16.51 -7.17
N CYS A 53 -2.46 -16.95 -8.08
CA CYS A 53 -2.55 -18.35 -8.50
C CYS A 53 -1.22 -18.87 -9.05
N SER A 54 -0.41 -18.01 -9.69
CA SER A 54 0.92 -18.41 -10.18
C SER A 54 1.90 -18.81 -9.07
N PHE A 55 1.75 -18.25 -7.86
CA PHE A 55 2.60 -18.60 -6.72
C PHE A 55 2.08 -19.79 -5.92
N LEU A 56 0.80 -20.14 -6.04
CA LEU A 56 0.16 -21.18 -5.22
C LEU A 56 -0.10 -22.47 -6.01
N GLU A 57 -0.66 -22.35 -7.22
CA GLU A 57 -1.18 -23.48 -7.97
C GLU A 57 -0.28 -23.84 -9.15
N CYS A 58 -0.14 -22.93 -10.13
CA CYS A 58 0.50 -23.21 -11.40
C CYS A 58 1.42 -22.06 -11.81
N PRO A 59 2.76 -22.20 -11.70
CA PRO A 59 3.68 -21.12 -12.04
C PRO A 59 3.59 -20.75 -13.51
N ILE A 60 3.29 -19.48 -13.78
CA ILE A 60 3.21 -18.92 -15.14
C ILE A 60 4.61 -18.79 -15.75
N THR A 61 5.66 -18.70 -14.92
CA THR A 61 7.05 -18.55 -15.37
C THR A 61 8.00 -19.37 -14.50
N VAL A 62 9.14 -19.78 -15.05
CA VAL A 62 10.22 -20.46 -14.29
C VAL A 62 10.90 -19.58 -13.25
N LYS A 63 10.68 -18.27 -13.30
CA LYS A 63 11.21 -17.31 -12.31
C LYS A 63 10.27 -17.14 -11.12
N SER A 64 9.05 -17.68 -11.18
CA SER A 64 8.10 -17.63 -10.08
C SER A 64 8.58 -18.54 -8.94
N LEU A 65 8.64 -17.99 -7.73
CA LEU A 65 8.60 -18.84 -6.55
C LEU A 65 7.28 -19.61 -6.53
N HIS A 66 7.29 -20.85 -6.03
CA HIS A 66 6.12 -21.71 -6.00
C HIS A 66 5.91 -22.29 -4.60
N PHE A 67 4.93 -21.72 -3.89
CA PHE A 67 4.48 -22.12 -2.56
C PHE A 67 3.36 -23.16 -2.69
N SER A 68 3.71 -24.35 -3.18
CA SER A 68 2.74 -25.38 -3.56
C SER A 68 2.12 -26.13 -2.38
N GLU A 69 2.77 -26.13 -1.22
CA GLU A 69 2.37 -26.94 -0.07
C GLU A 69 1.46 -26.16 0.87
N ARG A 70 0.21 -26.60 1.04
CA ARG A 70 -0.79 -25.96 1.89
C ARG A 70 -0.81 -26.54 3.30
N VAL A 71 -0.84 -25.67 4.30
CA VAL A 71 -1.00 -26.00 5.71
C VAL A 71 -2.10 -25.15 6.32
N GLU A 72 -2.98 -25.77 7.11
CA GLU A 72 -4.05 -25.07 7.82
C GLU A 72 -3.73 -24.97 9.31
N ILE A 73 -3.78 -23.75 9.86
CA ILE A 73 -3.54 -23.47 11.27
C ILE A 73 -4.69 -22.61 11.78
N SER A 74 -5.48 -23.14 12.71
CA SER A 74 -6.60 -22.41 13.35
C SER A 74 -7.57 -21.77 12.34
N GLY A 75 -7.88 -22.47 11.24
CA GLY A 75 -8.78 -21.99 10.17
C GLY A 75 -8.13 -21.02 9.18
N MET A 76 -6.82 -20.80 9.25
CA MET A 76 -6.06 -19.95 8.33
C MET A 76 -5.20 -20.82 7.43
N SER A 77 -5.17 -20.49 6.13
CA SER A 77 -4.37 -21.22 5.14
C SER A 77 -3.04 -20.54 4.90
N PHE A 78 -1.97 -21.30 5.08
CA PHE A 78 -0.60 -20.91 4.76
C PHE A 78 -0.04 -21.83 3.68
N TYR A 79 0.92 -21.29 2.94
CA TYR A 79 1.55 -21.97 1.83
C TYR A 79 3.07 -21.89 1.97
N HIS A 80 3.78 -22.98 1.72
CA HIS A 80 5.23 -23.02 1.82
C HIS A 80 5.89 -23.63 0.59
N LEU A 81 7.18 -23.31 0.41
CA LEU A 81 7.98 -23.89 -0.67
C LEU A 81 8.14 -25.41 -0.46
N HIS A 82 7.97 -26.19 -1.52
CA HIS A 82 8.18 -27.64 -1.47
C HIS A 82 9.62 -28.02 -1.06
N THR A 83 10.59 -27.20 -1.43
CA THR A 83 12.02 -27.44 -1.19
C THR A 83 12.49 -27.05 0.21
N ALA A 84 11.63 -26.46 1.05
CA ALA A 84 12.01 -25.94 2.36
C ALA A 84 11.12 -26.51 3.46
N LYS A 85 11.73 -26.84 4.60
CA LYS A 85 10.99 -27.24 5.79
C LYS A 85 10.69 -26.00 6.63
N PRO A 86 9.41 -25.58 6.76
CA PRO A 86 9.07 -24.37 7.48
C PRO A 86 9.33 -24.51 8.98
N THR A 87 9.87 -23.46 9.58
CA THR A 87 10.12 -23.37 11.02
C THR A 87 8.99 -22.63 11.73
N ARG A 88 8.99 -22.65 13.07
CA ARG A 88 8.05 -21.87 13.87
C ARG A 88 8.14 -20.38 13.55
N ASP A 89 9.35 -19.85 13.40
CA ASP A 89 9.57 -18.43 13.14
C ASP A 89 9.05 -18.02 11.76
N ASP A 90 9.13 -18.91 10.76
CA ASP A 90 8.55 -18.66 9.43
C ASP A 90 7.03 -18.52 9.51
N PHE A 91 6.35 -19.39 10.28
CA PHE A 91 4.91 -19.27 10.50
C PHE A 91 4.53 -18.03 11.30
N LEU A 92 5.32 -17.64 12.32
CA LEU A 92 5.06 -16.41 13.07
C LEU A 92 5.15 -15.17 12.17
N LYS A 93 6.19 -15.09 11.34
CA LYS A 93 6.32 -14.01 10.33
C LYS A 93 5.18 -14.01 9.33
N ALA A 94 4.79 -15.18 8.82
CA ALA A 94 3.67 -15.30 7.88
C ALA A 94 2.34 -14.90 8.53
N TYR A 95 2.14 -15.21 9.80
CA TYR A 95 0.96 -14.83 10.57
C TYR A 95 0.89 -13.31 10.80
N GLU A 96 2.01 -12.67 11.15
CA GLU A 96 2.08 -11.21 11.30
C GLU A 96 1.73 -10.50 9.99
N GLU A 97 2.26 -10.96 8.85
CA GLU A 97 1.93 -10.40 7.54
C GLU A 97 0.48 -10.69 7.13
N TYR A 98 -0.03 -11.88 7.43
CA TYR A 98 -1.43 -12.23 7.20
C TYR A 98 -2.38 -11.27 7.94
N ILE A 99 -2.15 -10.96 9.22
CA ILE A 99 -3.01 -10.04 9.98
C ILE A 99 -3.05 -8.66 9.32
N LYS A 100 -1.88 -8.12 8.97
CA LYS A 100 -1.77 -6.80 8.31
C LYS A 100 -2.49 -6.81 6.97
N ALA A 101 -2.19 -7.80 6.13
CA ALA A 101 -2.73 -7.91 4.79
C ALA A 101 -4.25 -8.11 4.80
N LYS A 102 -4.75 -9.02 5.64
CA LYS A 102 -6.19 -9.24 5.81
C LYS A 102 -6.91 -7.97 6.24
N SER A 103 -6.39 -7.28 7.25
CA SER A 103 -6.99 -6.03 7.74
C SER A 103 -7.01 -4.94 6.67
N PHE A 104 -5.98 -4.85 5.82
CA PHE A 104 -5.96 -3.93 4.70
C PHE A 104 -7.00 -4.32 3.63
N LEU A 105 -7.01 -5.57 3.18
CA LEU A 105 -7.92 -6.06 2.13
C LEU A 105 -9.39 -5.90 2.53
N GLU A 106 -9.75 -6.19 3.78
CA GLU A 106 -11.13 -6.00 4.30
C GLU A 106 -11.59 -4.52 4.31
N ASN A 107 -10.65 -3.58 4.25
CA ASN A 107 -10.93 -2.14 4.27
C ASN A 107 -10.68 -1.45 2.92
N LEU A 108 -10.06 -2.13 1.96
CA LEU A 108 -9.67 -1.54 0.68
C LEU A 108 -10.87 -0.92 -0.05
N GLU A 109 -11.98 -1.64 -0.19
CA GLU A 109 -13.19 -1.15 -0.86
C GLU A 109 -13.77 0.11 -0.19
N LYS A 110 -13.74 0.16 1.15
CA LYS A 110 -14.20 1.33 1.91
C LYS A 110 -13.26 2.51 1.76
N MET A 111 -11.94 2.25 1.69
CA MET A 111 -10.94 3.30 1.44
C MET A 111 -11.11 3.90 0.04
N VAL A 112 -11.28 3.03 -0.95
CA VAL A 112 -11.61 3.34 -2.35
C VAL A 112 -12.88 4.20 -2.43
N SER A 113 -13.96 3.76 -1.79
CA SER A 113 -15.24 4.48 -1.77
C SER A 113 -15.14 5.86 -1.07
N SER A 114 -14.38 5.93 0.03
CA SER A 114 -14.14 7.20 0.74
C SER A 114 -13.37 8.19 -0.14
N MET A 115 -12.41 7.69 -0.91
CA MET A 115 -11.61 8.49 -1.82
C MET A 115 -12.44 8.97 -3.02
N ASP A 116 -13.36 8.15 -3.55
CA ASP A 116 -14.29 8.60 -4.60
C ASP A 116 -15.16 9.74 -4.16
N ARG A 117 -15.72 9.61 -2.96
CA ARG A 117 -16.53 10.68 -2.38
C ARG A 117 -15.70 11.95 -2.18
N PHE A 118 -14.46 11.82 -1.75
CA PHE A 118 -13.54 12.95 -1.62
C PHE A 118 -13.25 13.61 -2.97
N PHE A 119 -13.13 12.84 -4.04
CA PHE A 119 -12.94 13.31 -5.41
C PHE A 119 -14.24 13.42 -6.22
N GLU A 120 -15.40 13.61 -5.57
CA GLU A 120 -16.68 13.77 -6.25
C GLU A 120 -16.58 14.87 -7.33
N GLY A 121 -16.97 14.52 -8.56
CA GLY A 121 -16.84 15.36 -9.76
C GLY A 121 -15.59 15.08 -10.61
N TYR A 122 -14.70 14.17 -10.20
CA TYR A 122 -13.59 13.66 -11.00
C TYR A 122 -13.98 12.35 -11.68
N ARG A 123 -13.45 12.08 -12.87
CA ARG A 123 -13.50 10.74 -13.46
C ARG A 123 -12.49 9.86 -12.73
N ALA A 124 -12.94 8.71 -12.24
CA ALA A 124 -12.10 7.74 -11.55
C ALA A 124 -11.90 6.47 -12.40
N GLU A 125 -10.68 5.95 -12.43
CA GLU A 125 -10.35 4.67 -13.07
C GLU A 125 -9.28 3.93 -12.26
N GLY A 126 -9.29 2.59 -12.37
CA GLY A 126 -8.37 1.69 -11.67
C GLY A 126 -8.88 1.17 -10.33
N PHE A 127 -8.13 0.22 -9.78
CA PHE A 127 -8.46 -0.56 -8.60
C PHE A 127 -7.65 -0.06 -7.38
N PHE A 128 -6.54 -0.72 -7.03
CA PHE A 128 -5.67 -0.34 -5.89
C PHE A 128 -4.77 0.88 -6.20
N LEU A 129 -4.55 1.18 -7.48
CA LEU A 129 -4.01 2.45 -7.95
C LEU A 129 -5.12 3.16 -8.72
N ARG A 130 -5.66 4.21 -8.13
CA ARG A 130 -6.70 5.02 -8.77
C ARG A 130 -6.18 6.27 -9.40
N ILE A 131 -6.64 6.54 -10.62
CA ILE A 131 -6.41 7.80 -11.30
C ILE A 131 -7.70 8.62 -11.27
N TYR A 132 -7.64 9.78 -10.63
CA TYR A 132 -8.71 10.78 -10.62
C TYR A 132 -8.36 11.89 -11.59
N SER A 133 -9.21 12.11 -12.60
CA SER A 133 -8.97 13.10 -13.65
C SER A 133 -10.12 14.08 -13.78
N ASN A 134 -9.79 15.37 -13.72
CA ASN A 134 -10.62 16.50 -14.11
C ASN A 134 -9.68 17.56 -14.74
N ARG A 135 -9.78 18.83 -14.35
CA ARG A 135 -8.77 19.87 -14.67
C ARG A 135 -7.39 19.52 -14.11
N ASN A 136 -7.36 18.82 -12.98
CA ASN A 136 -6.16 18.29 -12.34
C ASN A 136 -6.19 16.76 -12.37
N ARG A 137 -5.02 16.12 -12.31
CA ARG A 137 -4.86 14.67 -12.24
C ARG A 137 -4.25 14.27 -10.90
N TYR A 138 -4.81 13.23 -10.29
CA TYR A 138 -4.28 12.62 -9.07
C TYR A 138 -4.10 11.12 -9.28
N ALA A 139 -2.95 10.59 -8.86
CA ALA A 139 -2.73 9.16 -8.75
C ALA A 139 -2.72 8.79 -7.27
N VAL A 140 -3.67 7.95 -6.86
CA VAL A 140 -3.88 7.54 -5.48
C VAL A 140 -3.61 6.05 -5.33
N PHE A 141 -2.53 5.69 -4.65
CA PHE A 141 -2.20 4.31 -4.32
C PHE A 141 -2.67 3.97 -2.91
N PHE A 142 -3.49 2.93 -2.77
CA PHE A 142 -3.99 2.47 -1.47
C PHE A 142 -3.04 1.46 -0.85
N THR A 143 -2.63 1.67 0.40
CA THR A 143 -1.68 0.81 1.11
C THR A 143 -1.76 0.98 2.63
N THR A 144 -0.84 0.37 3.39
CA THR A 144 -0.65 0.62 4.81
C THR A 144 0.50 1.61 5.04
N ILE A 145 0.57 2.24 6.21
CA ILE A 145 1.69 3.15 6.52
C ILE A 145 3.02 2.39 6.65
N SER A 146 2.97 1.12 7.05
CA SER A 146 4.14 0.24 7.18
C SER A 146 4.68 -0.18 5.81
N ASP A 147 3.82 -0.52 4.85
CA ASP A 147 4.23 -0.78 3.47
C ASP A 147 4.80 0.49 2.82
N ALA A 148 4.15 1.64 3.03
CA ALA A 148 4.66 2.92 2.54
C ALA A 148 6.02 3.31 3.14
N PHE A 149 6.32 2.84 4.37
CA PHE A 149 7.63 2.99 4.98
C PHE A 149 8.69 2.19 4.22
N GLU A 150 8.41 0.92 3.93
CA GLU A 150 9.32 0.04 3.17
C GLU A 150 9.55 0.56 1.74
N ASP A 151 8.49 1.04 1.10
CA ASP A 151 8.48 1.45 -0.31
C ASP A 151 8.76 2.95 -0.50
N ALA A 152 9.36 3.61 0.50
CA ALA A 152 9.57 5.05 0.54
C ALA A 152 10.30 5.61 -0.70
N GLU A 153 11.33 4.91 -1.18
CA GLU A 153 12.07 5.32 -2.40
C GLU A 153 11.25 5.17 -3.67
N VAL A 154 10.45 4.10 -3.76
CA VAL A 154 9.56 3.85 -4.91
C VAL A 154 8.55 4.99 -5.00
N HIS A 155 7.91 5.33 -3.88
CA HIS A 155 6.95 6.44 -3.84
C HIS A 155 7.57 7.78 -4.21
N ALA A 156 8.77 8.08 -3.71
CA ALA A 156 9.49 9.31 -4.05
C ALA A 156 9.83 9.39 -5.54
N SER A 157 10.28 8.28 -6.15
CA SER A 157 10.55 8.18 -7.58
C SER A 157 9.29 8.36 -8.43
N LEU A 158 8.19 7.73 -8.03
CA LEU A 158 6.90 7.83 -8.74
C LEU A 158 6.33 9.24 -8.73
N ALA A 159 6.40 9.96 -7.61
CA ALA A 159 5.92 11.34 -7.54
C ALA A 159 6.60 12.28 -8.54
N ALA A 160 7.87 12.03 -8.86
CA ALA A 160 8.60 12.81 -9.87
C ALA A 160 8.19 12.47 -11.32
N LYS A 161 7.61 11.28 -11.55
CA LYS A 161 7.23 10.77 -12.88
C LYS A 161 5.78 11.06 -13.24
N PHE A 162 4.91 11.33 -12.26
CA PHE A 162 3.49 11.55 -12.54
C PHE A 162 3.21 12.98 -13.00
N GLU A 163 2.52 13.14 -14.12
CA GLU A 163 1.95 14.42 -14.55
C GLU A 163 0.69 14.76 -13.76
N GLY A 164 0.87 15.17 -12.50
CA GLY A 164 -0.20 15.47 -11.58
C GLY A 164 0.24 15.40 -10.11
N GLU A 165 -0.68 15.00 -9.25
CA GLU A 165 -0.44 14.86 -7.82
C GLU A 165 -0.44 13.38 -7.40
N TYR A 166 0.69 12.86 -6.93
CA TYR A 166 0.77 11.51 -6.38
C TYR A 166 0.44 11.48 -4.89
N VAL A 167 -0.44 10.56 -4.50
CA VAL A 167 -0.97 10.38 -3.15
C VAL A 167 -0.82 8.92 -2.74
N VAL A 168 -0.23 8.69 -1.58
CA VAL A 168 -0.26 7.41 -0.87
C VAL A 168 -1.39 7.48 0.15
N ALA A 169 -2.47 6.74 -0.09
CA ALA A 169 -3.64 6.67 0.76
C ALA A 169 -3.49 5.50 1.73
N VAL A 170 -3.22 5.82 3.00
CA VAL A 170 -2.97 4.82 4.03
C VAL A 170 -4.19 4.63 4.92
N LYS A 171 -4.43 3.39 5.36
CA LYS A 171 -5.47 3.11 6.36
C LYS A 171 -5.09 3.78 7.69
N VAL A 172 -6.10 4.20 8.47
CA VAL A 172 -5.89 4.49 9.89
C VAL A 172 -5.44 3.23 10.64
N GLU A 173 -4.45 3.36 11.50
CA GLU A 173 -3.94 2.26 12.35
C GLU A 173 -4.42 2.44 13.79
N GLU A 174 -4.56 1.33 14.53
CA GLU A 174 -4.93 1.36 15.95
C GLU A 174 -3.85 2.02 16.82
N LYS A 175 -2.58 1.83 16.44
CA LYS A 175 -1.42 2.31 17.18
C LYS A 175 -0.71 3.41 16.39
N PRO A 176 -0.30 4.51 17.04
CA PRO A 176 0.37 5.62 16.35
C PRO A 176 1.83 5.32 15.98
N ASN A 177 2.41 4.22 16.45
CA ASN A 177 3.85 3.96 16.37
C ASN A 177 4.37 3.93 14.93
N ASP A 178 3.64 3.31 14.01
CA ASP A 178 4.08 3.19 12.62
C ASP A 178 4.05 4.56 11.91
N PHE A 179 3.04 5.38 12.21
CA PHE A 179 2.98 6.77 11.76
C PHE A 179 4.13 7.61 12.33
N ILE A 180 4.45 7.46 13.62
CA ILE A 180 5.56 8.18 14.25
C ILE A 180 6.90 7.76 13.63
N LYS A 181 7.13 6.46 13.46
CA LYS A 181 8.33 5.91 12.84
C LYS A 181 8.48 6.41 11.41
N PHE A 182 7.41 6.36 10.63
CA PHE A 182 7.37 6.91 9.28
C PHE A 182 7.67 8.40 9.26
N PHE A 183 7.03 9.19 10.13
CA PHE A 183 7.23 10.63 10.16
C PHE A 183 8.69 11.01 10.45
N ARG A 184 9.29 10.38 11.46
CA ARG A 184 10.69 10.62 11.85
C ARG A 184 11.67 10.27 10.74
N THR A 185 11.40 9.21 9.98
CA THR A 185 12.36 8.66 9.02
C THR A 185 12.19 9.22 7.60
N HIS A 186 10.95 9.46 7.17
CA HIS A 186 10.63 9.70 5.75
C HIS A 186 9.82 10.97 5.47
N SER A 187 9.32 11.69 6.48
CA SER A 187 8.44 12.83 6.23
C SER A 187 9.09 13.93 5.38
N GLU A 188 10.34 14.28 5.65
CA GLU A 188 11.06 15.31 4.88
C GLU A 188 11.38 14.84 3.46
N LYS A 189 11.64 13.54 3.27
CA LYS A 189 11.82 12.95 1.94
C LYS A 189 10.53 13.08 1.12
N PHE A 190 9.41 12.63 1.66
CA PHE A 190 8.11 12.68 0.99
C PHE A 190 7.71 14.12 0.65
N LYS A 191 7.94 15.08 1.55
CA LYS A 191 7.70 16.51 1.27
C LYS A 191 8.55 17.02 0.10
N ARG A 192 9.85 16.69 0.08
CA ARG A 192 10.78 17.14 -0.97
C ARG A 192 10.48 16.51 -2.33
N SER A 193 10.05 15.25 -2.36
CA SER A 193 9.67 14.54 -3.59
C SER A 193 8.24 14.87 -4.05
N GLY A 194 7.48 15.64 -3.29
CA GLY A 194 6.10 16.01 -3.65
C GLY A 194 5.07 14.88 -3.45
N VAL A 195 5.45 13.81 -2.74
CA VAL A 195 4.51 12.75 -2.35
C VAL A 195 3.58 13.26 -1.25
N ARG A 196 2.29 13.01 -1.41
CA ARG A 196 1.30 13.24 -0.35
C ARG A 196 0.99 11.95 0.36
N VAL A 197 0.75 12.01 1.66
CA VAL A 197 0.26 10.89 2.45
C VAL A 197 -1.04 11.30 3.11
N TRP A 198 -2.13 10.63 2.75
CA TRP A 198 -3.46 10.89 3.30
C TRP A 198 -3.96 9.67 4.05
N VAL A 199 -4.50 9.90 5.25
CA VAL A 199 -5.02 8.85 6.11
C VAL A 199 -6.51 8.73 5.85
N VAL A 200 -6.92 7.52 5.49
CA VAL A 200 -8.32 7.17 5.25
C VAL A 200 -8.84 6.39 6.45
N ASN A 201 -9.90 6.89 7.07
CA ASN A 201 -10.64 6.17 8.08
C ASN A 201 -11.85 5.48 7.42
N PRO A 202 -11.80 4.15 7.19
CA PRO A 202 -12.86 3.42 6.52
C PRO A 202 -14.14 3.31 7.36
N TYR A 203 -14.07 3.49 8.68
CA TYR A 203 -15.24 3.41 9.57
C TYR A 203 -16.05 4.70 9.57
N GLU A 204 -15.36 5.84 9.53
CA GLU A 204 -16.00 7.16 9.50
C GLU A 204 -16.17 7.73 8.09
N MET A 205 -15.71 6.98 7.07
CA MET A 205 -15.63 7.42 5.67
C MET A 205 -14.99 8.80 5.52
N SER A 206 -13.88 9.00 6.22
CA SER A 206 -13.24 10.30 6.33
C SER A 206 -11.78 10.25 5.90
N ILE A 207 -11.26 11.37 5.44
CA ILE A 207 -9.88 11.51 4.98
C ILE A 207 -9.25 12.69 5.72
N SER A 208 -8.01 12.49 6.18
CA SER A 208 -7.21 13.54 6.81
C SER A 208 -5.82 13.59 6.16
N PRO A 209 -5.27 14.80 5.92
CA PRO A 209 -3.94 14.93 5.36
C PRO A 209 -2.92 14.66 6.46
N PHE A 210 -1.97 13.75 6.22
CA PHE A 210 -0.84 13.50 7.12
C PHE A 210 0.43 14.19 6.61
N ILE A 211 0.70 14.08 5.31
CA ILE A 211 1.73 14.86 4.62
C ILE A 211 1.15 15.47 3.35
N GLY A 212 1.29 16.79 3.23
CA GLY A 212 0.91 17.54 2.04
C GLY A 212 -0.61 17.71 1.86
N TYR A 213 -0.95 18.68 1.01
CA TYR A 213 -2.33 19.04 0.68
C TYR A 213 -2.50 19.03 -0.85
N PRO A 214 -3.72 18.81 -1.36
CA PRO A 214 -4.00 18.98 -2.78
C PRO A 214 -3.79 20.45 -3.18
N ARG A 215 -3.42 20.70 -4.44
CA ARG A 215 -3.37 22.08 -4.96
C ARG A 215 -4.77 22.65 -5.19
N ASP A 216 -5.76 21.77 -5.40
CA ASP A 216 -7.15 22.16 -5.53
C ASP A 216 -7.74 22.56 -4.17
N SER A 217 -8.01 23.86 -3.99
CA SER A 217 -8.62 24.40 -2.78
C SER A 217 -10.01 23.81 -2.49
N GLY A 218 -10.74 23.37 -3.52
CA GLY A 218 -12.03 22.70 -3.38
C GLY A 218 -11.92 21.32 -2.73
N LEU A 219 -10.77 20.66 -2.83
CA LEU A 219 -10.51 19.40 -2.13
C LEU A 219 -10.06 19.62 -0.69
N ILE A 220 -9.38 20.74 -0.39
CA ILE A 220 -8.92 21.05 0.98
C ILE A 220 -10.10 21.09 1.97
N SER A 221 -11.24 21.66 1.57
CA SER A 221 -12.43 21.75 2.42
C SER A 221 -13.13 20.42 2.66
N ARG A 222 -12.79 19.36 1.91
CA ARG A 222 -13.38 18.02 2.03
C ARG A 222 -12.65 17.13 3.05
N PHE A 223 -11.48 17.54 3.54
CA PHE A 223 -10.82 16.81 4.64
C PHE A 223 -11.59 16.99 5.95
N ARG A 224 -11.58 15.94 6.78
CA ARG A 224 -12.20 15.99 8.12
C ARG A 224 -11.53 17.02 9.03
N ASP A 225 -10.19 17.01 9.07
CA ASP A 225 -9.40 18.03 9.74
C ASP A 225 -8.34 18.57 8.76
N PRO A 226 -8.64 19.66 8.04
CA PRO A 226 -7.71 20.29 7.10
C PRO A 226 -6.45 20.87 7.76
N LYS A 227 -6.36 20.90 9.09
CA LYS A 227 -5.16 21.35 9.82
C LYS A 227 -4.36 20.18 10.41
N PHE A 228 -4.78 18.94 10.16
CA PHE A 228 -4.20 17.74 10.78
C PHE A 228 -2.70 17.62 10.50
N ALA A 229 -2.26 17.68 9.23
CA ALA A 229 -0.84 17.58 8.88
C ALA A 229 0.00 18.66 9.58
N THR A 230 -0.52 19.88 9.70
CA THR A 230 0.17 20.99 10.37
C THR A 230 0.32 20.75 11.87
N LYS A 231 -0.74 20.27 12.53
CA LYS A 231 -0.72 19.91 13.96
C LYS A 231 0.28 18.79 14.24
N ILE A 232 0.24 17.73 13.43
CA ILE A 232 1.16 16.58 13.54
C ILE A 232 2.61 17.04 13.36
N ALA A 233 2.89 17.86 12.35
CA ALA A 233 4.24 18.37 12.11
C ALA A 233 4.76 19.20 13.28
N SER A 234 3.91 20.00 13.93
CA SER A 234 4.28 20.75 15.13
C SER A 234 4.63 19.81 16.29
N ILE A 235 3.73 18.86 16.63
CA ILE A 235 3.91 17.96 17.78
C ILE A 235 5.14 17.06 17.62
N LEU A 236 5.31 16.49 16.43
CA LEU A 236 6.38 15.52 16.19
C LEU A 236 7.74 16.17 15.98
N ARG A 237 7.83 17.44 15.57
CA ARG A 237 9.10 18.17 15.52
C ARG A 237 9.57 18.57 16.92
N THR A 238 8.67 19.06 17.78
CA THR A 238 9.03 19.42 19.17
C THR A 238 9.57 18.22 19.95
N LYS A 239 8.99 17.02 19.77
CA LYS A 239 9.48 15.79 20.40
C LYS A 239 10.80 15.24 19.83
N VAL A 240 11.28 15.76 18.70
CA VAL A 240 12.58 15.39 18.13
C VAL A 240 13.67 16.30 18.71
N GLU A 241 13.37 17.59 18.92
CA GLU A 241 14.30 18.55 19.54
C GLU A 241 14.54 18.27 21.04
N GLU A 242 13.61 17.64 21.76
CA GLU A 242 13.79 17.28 23.18
C GLU A 242 14.63 16.02 23.44
N ILE A 243 15.10 15.32 22.38
CA ILE A 243 15.87 14.07 22.50
C ILE A 243 17.34 14.24 22.02
N ASP A 244 17.68 15.42 21.49
CA ASP A 244 19.08 15.85 21.23
C ASP A 244 19.66 16.61 22.44
#